data_AF-A0A4Y8KRD2-F1
#
_entry.id   AF-A0A4Y8KRD2-F1
#
_cell.length_a   1.000
_cell.length_b   1.000
_cell.length_c   1.000
_cell.angle_alpha   90.00
_cell.angle_beta   90.00
_cell.angle_gamma   90.00
#
_symmetry.space_group_name_H-M   'P 1'
#
loop_
_entity.id
_entity.type
_entity.pdbx_description
1 polymer ?
#
loop_
_entity_poly.entity_id
_entity_poly.type
_entity_poly.pdbx_seq_one_letter_code
_entity_poly.pdbx_strand_id
1 'polypeptide(L)'
;MTAIVAVTISAATINALGFTSTSKASVQARAAADAGVDVAIRNLRTTNGCMADANGTFTSAVSTVPVFSVLLEHLDPVLGWTKGCPDVTTTSMRITSTGAAQSLGVAGKTSGDSAVTEAIFTYVPIIVQVPLDGVAVYAHKVNGVLKKFVLSSASNSVATSVMVRTGDVECTNGAKIGGDLVLGDGSAKLDMCDVAGSVHVSKDVTMNKSNIGVDVTAHGLATITNSVIGGTVTSGPAAALPVVPNWVDVNYSQAEWIAQGYNFVSWTGPCAIKKGDVAWTDLKGYTHPTVVNFLTKCPTTAVTTSNAMDTVALNTNLVFIANQFTFDKIYFTSAVDRQLAFIVPDKVADGTPTCTPPAGLNGEIRLTSEADFGTTISAMVYTPCKVYSDRNGFRGQIYGGEIEFGEQAQLSFVPVGIAGVDLAGGVTVSKVTGAQLGALTSRRQLAGGD
;
A
#
# COMPACT_ATOMS: atom_id res chain seq x y z
N MET A 1 28.71 64.13 36.82
CA MET A 1 28.52 64.31 35.35
C MET A 1 28.96 63.06 34.58
N THR A 2 30.14 62.50 34.84
CA THR A 2 30.67 61.26 34.22
C THR A 2 29.76 60.02 34.37
N ALA A 3 29.14 59.81 35.54
CA ALA A 3 28.24 58.66 35.75
C ALA A 3 26.96 58.73 34.90
N ILE A 4 26.39 59.92 34.71
CA ILE A 4 25.16 60.12 33.91
C ILE A 4 25.46 59.84 32.43
N VAL A 5 26.59 60.35 31.93
CA VAL A 5 27.04 60.14 30.54
C VAL A 5 27.31 58.66 30.26
N ALA A 6 27.95 57.95 31.20
CA ALA A 6 28.22 56.51 31.06
C ALA A 6 26.94 55.65 31.01
N VAL A 7 25.94 55.98 31.83
CA VAL A 7 24.64 55.28 31.84
C VAL A 7 23.87 55.52 30.54
N THR A 8 23.86 56.76 30.03
CA THR A 8 23.17 57.07 28.77
C THR A 8 23.81 56.40 27.55
N ILE A 9 25.15 56.32 27.50
CA ILE A 9 25.87 55.66 26.39
C ILE A 9 25.65 54.15 26.45
N SER A 10 25.66 53.56 27.65
CA SER A 10 25.41 52.13 27.84
C SER A 10 23.98 51.76 27.44
N ALA A 11 22.99 52.57 27.85
CA ALA A 11 21.59 52.38 27.47
C ALA A 11 21.36 52.55 25.96
N ALA A 12 22.00 53.53 25.32
CA ALA A 12 21.93 53.72 23.87
C ALA A 12 22.53 52.53 23.11
N THR A 13 23.67 52.01 23.57
CA THR A 13 24.33 50.84 22.96
C THR A 13 23.48 49.58 23.12
N ILE A 14 22.91 49.32 24.30
CA ILE A 14 22.03 48.16 24.53
C ILE A 14 20.78 48.23 23.66
N ASN A 15 20.17 49.40 23.51
CA ASN A 15 19.01 49.58 22.63
C ASN A 15 19.38 49.42 21.15
N ALA A 16 20.53 49.94 20.70
CA ALA A 16 21.01 49.78 19.34
C ALA A 16 21.31 48.32 19.00
N LEU A 17 21.94 47.58 19.92
CA LEU A 17 22.19 46.14 19.80
C LEU A 17 20.88 45.33 19.80
N GLY A 18 19.92 45.69 20.68
CA GLY A 18 18.59 45.09 20.70
C GLY A 18 17.85 45.29 19.38
N PHE A 19 17.84 46.50 18.83
CA PHE A 19 17.17 46.79 17.56
C PHE A 19 17.83 46.08 16.37
N THR A 20 19.16 46.09 16.32
CA THR A 20 19.93 45.45 15.23
C THR A 20 19.77 43.93 15.27
N SER A 21 19.85 43.31 16.45
CA SER A 21 19.65 41.86 16.61
C SER A 21 18.22 41.43 16.30
N THR A 22 17.22 42.19 16.72
CA THR A 22 15.81 41.93 16.39
C THR A 22 15.54 42.05 14.89
N SER A 23 16.15 43.05 14.23
CA SER A 23 16.01 43.21 12.78
C SER A 23 16.64 42.03 12.03
N LYS A 24 17.81 41.57 12.47
CA LYS A 24 18.45 40.37 11.93
C LYS A 24 17.60 39.12 12.17
N ALA A 25 17.10 38.93 13.40
CA ALA A 25 16.22 37.83 13.75
C ALA A 25 14.98 37.81 12.85
N SER A 26 14.33 38.97 12.66
CA SER A 26 13.13 39.08 11.84
C SER A 26 13.36 38.72 10.39
N VAL A 27 14.53 39.03 9.80
CA VAL A 27 14.84 38.64 8.43
C VAL A 27 15.06 37.13 8.34
N GLN A 28 15.76 36.54 9.32
CA GLN A 28 15.99 35.09 9.39
C GLN A 28 14.69 34.31 9.57
N ALA A 29 13.82 34.73 10.49
CA ALA A 29 12.54 34.09 10.75
C ALA A 29 11.63 34.13 9.51
N ARG A 30 11.56 35.25 8.80
CA ARG A 30 10.79 35.36 7.55
C ARG A 30 11.34 34.48 6.44
N ALA A 31 12.67 34.48 6.24
CA ALA A 31 13.32 33.61 5.27
C ALA A 31 13.08 32.13 5.58
N ALA A 32 13.07 31.76 6.87
CA ALA A 32 12.77 30.41 7.31
C ALA A 32 11.29 30.02 7.08
N ALA A 33 10.36 30.95 7.34
CA ALA A 33 8.94 30.75 7.07
C ALA A 33 8.69 30.54 5.57
N ASP A 34 9.31 31.36 4.72
CA ASP A 34 9.23 31.24 3.26
C ASP A 34 9.84 29.92 2.76
N ALA A 35 10.98 29.50 3.32
CA ALA A 35 11.56 28.21 3.01
C ALA A 35 10.65 27.03 3.37
N GLY A 36 9.92 27.11 4.49
CA GLY A 36 8.92 26.10 4.85
C GLY A 36 7.78 26.03 3.82
N VAL A 37 7.31 27.18 3.31
CA VAL A 37 6.32 27.22 2.22
C VAL A 37 6.88 26.57 0.95
N ASP A 38 8.12 26.85 0.58
CA ASP A 38 8.75 26.28 -0.62
C ASP A 38 8.95 24.75 -0.51
N VAL A 39 9.33 24.27 0.68
CA VAL A 39 9.41 22.83 0.98
C VAL A 39 8.03 22.17 0.88
N ALA A 40 6.99 22.82 1.42
CA ALA A 40 5.62 22.35 1.31
C ALA A 40 5.18 22.22 -0.16
N ILE A 41 5.45 23.24 -0.98
CA ILE A 41 5.14 23.26 -2.40
C ILE A 41 5.87 22.13 -3.13
N ARG A 42 7.18 21.96 -2.88
CA ARG A 42 7.97 20.88 -3.48
C ARG A 42 7.38 19.52 -3.13
N ASN A 43 7.07 19.30 -1.86
CA ASN A 43 6.55 18.04 -1.35
C ASN A 43 5.17 17.73 -1.96
N LEU A 44 4.25 18.70 -1.99
CA LEU A 44 2.92 18.53 -2.61
C LEU A 44 2.97 18.23 -4.12
N ARG A 45 4.05 18.60 -4.82
CA ARG A 45 4.26 18.28 -6.24
C ARG A 45 4.81 16.88 -6.50
N THR A 46 5.27 16.17 -5.48
CA THR A 46 5.83 14.82 -5.59
C THR A 46 4.81 13.74 -5.22
N THR A 47 4.92 12.57 -5.84
CA THR A 47 4.06 11.42 -5.54
C THR A 47 4.18 10.99 -4.08
N ASN A 48 3.04 10.87 -3.38
CA ASN A 48 2.95 10.65 -1.92
C ASN A 48 3.68 11.70 -1.07
N GLY A 49 3.96 12.89 -1.61
CA GLY A 49 4.81 13.86 -0.93
C GLY A 49 4.14 14.61 0.21
N CYS A 50 2.85 14.40 0.48
CA CYS A 50 2.21 14.94 1.67
C CYS A 50 2.61 14.10 2.91
N MET A 51 3.80 14.37 3.45
CA MET A 51 4.36 13.70 4.64
C MET A 51 4.04 14.46 5.94
N ALA A 52 2.82 14.98 6.06
CA ALA A 52 2.38 15.62 7.28
C ALA A 52 1.93 14.58 8.32
N ASP A 53 2.03 14.93 9.60
CA ASP A 53 1.40 14.14 10.67
C ASP A 53 -0.14 14.17 10.56
N ALA A 54 -0.83 13.45 11.45
CA ALA A 54 -2.29 13.39 11.50
C ALA A 54 -2.98 14.77 11.65
N ASN A 55 -2.23 15.82 12.01
CA ASN A 55 -2.72 17.19 12.12
C ASN A 55 -2.33 18.08 10.94
N GLY A 56 -1.81 17.51 9.84
CA GLY A 56 -1.36 18.28 8.69
C GLY A 56 -0.04 19.02 8.94
N THR A 57 0.73 18.66 9.97
CA THR A 57 1.94 19.38 10.36
C THR A 57 3.21 18.64 9.95
N PHE A 58 4.22 19.37 9.47
CA PHE A 58 5.58 18.86 9.33
C PHE A 58 6.62 19.93 9.67
N THR A 59 7.78 19.51 10.14
CA THR A 59 8.84 20.42 10.59
C THR A 59 10.15 20.17 9.88
N SER A 60 11.01 21.19 9.81
CA SER A 60 12.42 21.02 9.45
C SER A 60 13.08 19.98 10.36
N ALA A 61 14.03 19.21 9.84
CA ALA A 61 14.78 18.25 10.64
C ALA A 61 15.55 18.96 11.78
N VAL A 62 15.71 18.26 12.91
CA VAL A 62 16.42 18.79 14.08
C VAL A 62 17.82 19.26 13.67
N SER A 63 18.21 20.45 14.13
CA SER A 63 19.52 21.08 13.83
C SER A 63 19.76 21.44 12.35
N THR A 64 18.72 21.52 11.52
CA THR A 64 18.83 22.04 10.15
C THR A 64 18.44 23.52 10.08
N VAL A 65 19.11 24.26 9.19
CA VAL A 65 18.80 25.66 8.89
C VAL A 65 18.32 25.69 7.44
N PRO A 66 17.15 26.30 7.14
CA PRO A 66 16.26 27.05 8.04
C PRO A 66 15.38 26.18 8.96
N VAL A 67 15.02 26.71 10.13
CA VAL A 67 14.10 26.07 11.09
C VAL A 67 12.67 26.54 10.82
N PHE A 68 11.77 25.61 10.49
CA PHE A 68 10.37 25.92 10.22
C PHE A 68 9.41 24.81 10.68
N SER A 69 8.15 25.19 10.90
CA SER A 69 7.01 24.31 11.10
C SER A 69 5.90 24.70 10.15
N VAL A 70 5.41 23.76 9.35
CA VAL A 70 4.38 23.98 8.35
C VAL A 70 3.12 23.24 8.77
N LEU A 71 1.98 23.93 8.72
CA LEU A 71 0.64 23.37 8.80
C LEU A 71 -0.01 23.41 7.41
N LEU A 72 -0.53 22.27 6.98
CA LEU A 72 -1.31 22.10 5.77
C LEU A 72 -2.80 22.02 6.10
N GLU A 73 -3.58 22.83 5.39
CA GLU A 73 -5.04 22.79 5.43
C GLU A 73 -5.58 22.70 4.00
N HIS A 74 -6.64 21.93 3.79
CA HIS A 74 -7.35 21.84 2.52
C HIS A 74 -8.78 22.36 2.67
N LEU A 75 -9.34 22.87 1.59
CA LEU A 75 -10.73 23.37 1.58
C LEU A 75 -11.70 22.21 1.32
N ASP A 76 -12.43 21.82 2.37
CA ASP A 76 -13.55 20.90 2.30
C ASP A 76 -14.85 21.66 1.95
N PRO A 77 -15.69 21.14 1.04
CA PRO A 77 -16.91 21.82 0.59
C PRO A 77 -18.00 21.96 1.67
N VAL A 78 -17.94 21.17 2.75
CA VAL A 78 -18.93 21.14 3.84
C VAL A 78 -18.37 21.76 5.12
N LEU A 79 -17.14 21.42 5.50
CA LEU A 79 -16.51 21.79 6.77
C LEU A 79 -15.63 23.03 6.69
N GLY A 80 -15.33 23.52 5.47
CA GLY A 80 -14.41 24.62 5.27
C GLY A 80 -12.95 24.17 5.38
N TRP A 81 -12.09 24.98 6.00
CA TRP A 81 -10.66 24.65 6.08
C TRP A 81 -10.41 23.53 7.09
N THR A 82 -9.97 22.38 6.57
CA THR A 82 -9.70 21.17 7.34
C THR A 82 -8.21 20.88 7.35
N LYS A 83 -7.66 20.49 8.50
CA LYS A 83 -6.24 20.17 8.64
C LYS A 83 -5.94 18.82 8.00
N GLY A 84 -4.81 18.74 7.28
CA GLY A 84 -4.35 17.48 6.73
C GLY A 84 -3.95 17.57 5.26
N CYS A 85 -3.72 16.39 4.69
CA CYS A 85 -3.36 16.25 3.29
C CYS A 85 -4.59 16.39 2.37
N PRO A 86 -4.40 16.95 1.16
CA PRO A 86 -5.48 17.08 0.19
C PRO A 86 -6.01 15.72 -0.29
N ASP A 87 -7.32 15.65 -0.51
CA ASP A 87 -8.03 14.53 -1.12
C ASP A 87 -8.35 14.76 -2.61
N VAL A 88 -9.10 13.84 -3.22
CA VAL A 88 -9.51 13.90 -4.64
C VAL A 88 -10.51 15.01 -4.96
N THR A 89 -11.17 15.58 -3.95
CA THR A 89 -12.16 16.66 -4.10
C THR A 89 -11.58 18.04 -3.80
N THR A 90 -10.35 18.09 -3.28
CA THR A 90 -9.70 19.32 -2.87
C THR A 90 -9.43 20.24 -4.06
N THR A 91 -9.90 21.48 -3.97
CA THR A 91 -9.71 22.52 -5.00
C THR A 91 -8.78 23.64 -4.55
N SER A 92 -8.51 23.76 -3.25
CA SER A 92 -7.66 24.79 -2.66
C SER A 92 -6.86 24.25 -1.49
N MET A 93 -5.60 24.67 -1.40
CA MET A 93 -4.69 24.36 -0.31
C MET A 93 -4.24 25.64 0.38
N ARG A 94 -4.15 25.60 1.70
CA ARG A 94 -3.52 26.63 2.53
C ARG A 94 -2.31 26.01 3.22
N ILE A 95 -1.21 26.75 3.14
CA ILE A 95 0.08 26.40 3.73
C ILE A 95 0.41 27.52 4.71
N THR A 96 0.47 27.19 5.99
CA THR A 96 0.85 28.11 7.06
C THR A 96 2.20 27.69 7.60
N SER A 97 3.25 28.47 7.35
CA SER A 97 4.62 28.18 7.76
C SER A 97 5.07 29.15 8.83
N THR A 98 5.51 28.61 9.96
CA THR A 98 6.14 29.35 11.06
C THR A 98 7.65 29.13 10.99
N GLY A 99 8.41 30.19 10.71
CA GLY A 99 9.87 30.17 10.70
C GLY A 99 10.46 30.73 11.99
N ALA A 100 11.58 30.15 12.44
CA ALA A 100 12.33 30.62 13.60
C ALA A 100 13.70 31.21 13.19
N ALA A 101 14.09 32.30 13.85
CA ALA A 101 15.40 32.90 13.69
C ALA A 101 16.50 32.03 14.30
N GLN A 102 17.63 31.89 13.59
CA GLN A 102 18.79 31.19 14.13
C GLN A 102 19.51 32.04 15.20
N SER A 103 19.53 33.35 15.00
CA SER A 103 20.07 34.33 15.95
C SER A 103 18.90 35.09 16.59
N LEU A 104 18.55 34.73 17.82
CA LEU A 104 17.50 35.41 18.58
C LEU A 104 17.91 36.85 18.90
N GLY A 105 16.91 37.72 19.02
CA GLY A 105 17.11 39.07 19.49
C GLY A 105 17.64 39.10 20.93
N VAL A 106 18.52 40.05 21.22
CA VAL A 106 19.15 40.19 22.53
C VAL A 106 18.50 41.32 23.34
N ALA A 107 18.85 41.43 24.62
CA ALA A 107 18.35 42.48 25.51
C ALA A 107 16.81 42.50 25.68
N GLY A 108 16.18 41.32 25.68
CA GLY A 108 14.74 41.16 25.91
C GLY A 108 13.86 41.54 24.71
N LYS A 109 14.44 41.67 23.52
CA LYS A 109 13.71 41.96 22.28
C LYS A 109 13.53 40.69 21.46
N THR A 110 12.41 39.98 21.65
CA THR A 110 12.13 38.69 20.97
C THR A 110 11.18 38.82 19.78
N SER A 111 10.65 40.02 19.51
CA SER A 111 9.61 40.25 18.48
C SER A 111 10.04 39.96 17.03
N GLY A 112 11.30 39.59 16.81
CA GLY A 112 11.83 39.16 15.51
C GLY A 112 12.18 37.67 15.45
N ASP A 113 12.00 36.93 16.54
CA ASP A 113 12.52 35.57 16.66
C ASP A 113 11.69 34.55 15.89
N SER A 114 10.43 34.85 15.60
CA SER A 114 9.52 34.01 14.83
C SER A 114 8.71 34.84 13.82
N ALA A 115 8.33 34.20 12.71
CA ALA A 115 7.50 34.81 11.68
C ALA A 115 6.58 33.76 11.06
N VAL A 116 5.34 34.13 10.76
CA VAL A 116 4.35 33.24 10.16
C VAL A 116 3.97 33.73 8.77
N THR A 117 4.12 32.88 7.77
CA THR A 117 3.71 33.12 6.38
C THR A 117 2.57 32.17 6.03
N GLU A 118 1.47 32.72 5.54
CA GLU A 118 0.37 31.98 4.95
C GLU A 118 0.40 32.13 3.42
N ALA A 119 0.25 31.01 2.71
CA ALA A 119 0.08 30.98 1.27
C ALA A 119 -1.10 30.07 0.89
N ILE A 120 -1.99 30.56 0.03
CA ILE A 120 -3.13 29.82 -0.51
C ILE A 120 -2.91 29.61 -2.01
N PHE A 121 -3.12 28.38 -2.45
CA PHE A 121 -2.97 27.97 -3.84
C PHE A 121 -4.25 27.30 -4.33
N THR A 122 -4.60 27.53 -5.59
CA THR A 122 -5.50 26.60 -6.28
C THR A 122 -4.81 25.24 -6.40
N TYR A 123 -5.52 24.18 -6.10
CA TYR A 123 -5.00 22.83 -6.11
C TYR A 123 -5.70 22.03 -7.20
N VAL A 124 -4.93 21.57 -8.20
CA VAL A 124 -5.42 20.65 -9.22
C VAL A 124 -4.76 19.31 -8.95
N PRO A 125 -5.47 18.33 -8.36
CA PRO A 125 -4.90 17.03 -8.11
C PRO A 125 -4.53 16.38 -9.45
N ILE A 126 -3.31 15.85 -9.56
CA ILE A 126 -2.96 14.94 -10.64
C ILE A 126 -3.48 13.58 -10.19
N ILE A 127 -4.70 13.29 -10.61
CA ILE A 127 -5.34 12.02 -10.36
C ILE A 127 -4.84 11.06 -11.44
N VAL A 128 -3.99 10.12 -11.06
CA VAL A 128 -3.75 8.95 -11.90
C VAL A 128 -4.81 7.93 -11.51
N GLN A 129 -5.58 7.50 -12.50
CA GLN A 129 -6.37 6.29 -12.38
C GLN A 129 -5.34 5.16 -12.33
N VAL A 130 -5.00 4.73 -11.12
CA VAL A 130 -4.18 3.54 -10.96
C VAL A 130 -5.15 2.38 -11.22
N PRO A 131 -4.93 1.57 -12.27
CA PRO A 131 -5.67 0.31 -12.40
C PRO A 131 -5.56 -0.43 -11.07
N LEU A 132 -6.59 -1.18 -10.68
CA LEU A 132 -6.47 -2.14 -9.57
C LEU A 132 -5.52 -3.31 -9.90
N ASP A 133 -4.51 -3.05 -10.74
CA ASP A 133 -3.33 -3.87 -11.00
C ASP A 133 -2.64 -4.12 -9.65
N GLY A 134 -3.04 -5.21 -9.01
CA GLY A 134 -2.37 -5.73 -7.85
C GLY A 134 -2.90 -5.26 -6.51
N VAL A 135 -4.09 -5.76 -6.17
CA VAL A 135 -4.29 -6.22 -4.80
C VAL A 135 -3.37 -7.40 -4.52
N ALA A 136 -2.85 -7.48 -3.31
CA ALA A 136 -2.01 -8.60 -2.93
C ALA A 136 -2.79 -9.90 -2.82
N VAL A 137 -4.02 -9.77 -2.35
CA VAL A 137 -4.94 -10.88 -2.13
C VAL A 137 -6.32 -10.45 -2.62
N TYR A 138 -6.82 -11.15 -3.63
CA TYR A 138 -8.23 -11.12 -4.00
C TYR A 138 -8.87 -12.44 -3.63
N ALA A 139 -9.91 -12.40 -2.80
CA ALA A 139 -10.74 -13.55 -2.47
C ALA A 139 -12.18 -13.28 -2.92
N HIS A 140 -12.77 -14.15 -3.74
CA HIS A 140 -14.21 -14.04 -4.00
C HIS A 140 -15.01 -14.37 -2.72
N LYS A 141 -14.59 -15.41 -2.01
CA LYS A 141 -15.08 -15.79 -0.70
C LYS A 141 -13.92 -15.96 0.27
N VAL A 142 -14.08 -15.54 1.52
CA VAL A 142 -13.17 -15.93 2.60
C VAL A 142 -13.88 -16.89 3.55
N ASN A 143 -13.16 -17.89 4.03
CA ASN A 143 -13.65 -18.81 5.04
C ASN A 143 -12.59 -18.90 6.13
N GLY A 144 -12.44 -17.85 6.95
CA GLY A 144 -11.53 -17.97 8.07
C GLY A 144 -11.01 -16.70 8.70
N VAL A 145 -10.08 -16.97 9.62
CA VAL A 145 -9.42 -16.03 10.50
C VAL A 145 -8.01 -15.78 9.96
N LEU A 146 -7.65 -14.53 9.68
CA LEU A 146 -6.28 -14.10 9.46
C LEU A 146 -5.53 -14.12 10.80
N LYS A 147 -4.94 -15.26 11.17
CA LYS A 147 -4.16 -15.41 12.41
C LYS A 147 -2.68 -15.18 12.13
N LYS A 148 -2.06 -14.18 12.78
CA LYS A 148 -0.61 -13.86 12.62
C LYS A 148 -0.18 -13.67 11.16
N PHE A 149 -1.12 -13.40 10.26
CA PHE A 149 -0.86 -13.13 8.86
C PHE A 149 -0.03 -11.85 8.74
N VAL A 150 1.06 -11.88 7.98
CA VAL A 150 1.84 -10.68 7.70
C VAL A 150 1.90 -10.44 6.21
N LEU A 151 1.23 -9.38 5.77
CA LEU A 151 1.36 -8.84 4.44
C LEU A 151 2.30 -7.64 4.48
N SER A 152 3.49 -7.82 3.91
CA SER A 152 4.46 -6.75 3.72
C SER A 152 4.53 -6.36 2.26
N SER A 153 4.88 -5.09 1.98
CA SER A 153 5.21 -4.66 0.63
C SER A 153 6.71 -4.68 0.42
N ALA A 154 7.17 -5.22 -0.70
CA ALA A 154 8.56 -5.03 -1.14
C ALA A 154 8.82 -3.57 -1.59
N SER A 155 7.76 -2.80 -1.86
CA SER A 155 7.79 -1.40 -2.26
C SER A 155 6.53 -0.71 -1.71
N ASN A 156 6.73 0.12 -0.70
CA ASN A 156 5.77 0.86 0.14
C ASN A 156 4.78 1.78 -0.64
N SER A 157 3.97 1.16 -1.50
CA SER A 157 2.88 1.72 -2.29
C SER A 157 1.61 0.91 -2.02
N VAL A 158 0.47 1.53 -2.24
CA VAL A 158 -0.95 1.14 -1.95
C VAL A 158 -1.41 -0.19 -2.56
N ALA A 159 -0.50 -0.97 -3.13
CA ALA A 159 -0.75 -2.23 -3.82
C ALA A 159 -0.71 -3.45 -2.86
N THR A 160 -0.74 -3.24 -1.55
CA THR A 160 -0.79 -4.32 -0.55
C THR A 160 -2.14 -4.48 0.12
N SER A 161 -3.19 -4.23 -0.66
CA SER A 161 -4.56 -4.35 -0.16
C SER A 161 -5.05 -5.79 -0.24
N VAL A 162 -5.89 -6.15 0.73
CA VAL A 162 -6.67 -7.39 0.76
C VAL A 162 -8.09 -7.03 0.38
N MET A 163 -8.60 -7.65 -0.67
CA MET A 163 -9.98 -7.47 -1.12
C MET A 163 -10.74 -8.77 -1.03
N VAL A 164 -11.89 -8.73 -0.39
CA VAL A 164 -12.79 -9.87 -0.27
C VAL A 164 -14.15 -9.47 -0.81
N ARG A 165 -14.64 -10.20 -1.81
CA ARG A 165 -15.94 -9.89 -2.41
C ARG A 165 -17.09 -10.27 -1.49
N THR A 166 -17.03 -11.45 -0.87
CA THR A 166 -18.05 -11.97 0.05
C THR A 166 -17.43 -12.68 1.26
N GLY A 167 -18.05 -12.51 2.43
CA GLY A 167 -17.67 -13.18 3.66
C GLY A 167 -17.00 -12.27 4.69
N ASP A 168 -17.01 -12.73 5.94
CA ASP A 168 -16.50 -11.97 7.07
C ASP A 168 -15.01 -12.28 7.30
N VAL A 169 -14.24 -11.24 7.63
CA VAL A 169 -12.81 -11.38 7.95
C VAL A 169 -12.60 -11.19 9.43
N GLU A 170 -12.00 -12.19 10.07
CA GLU A 170 -11.51 -12.07 11.45
C GLU A 170 -9.98 -11.98 11.43
N CYS A 171 -9.41 -10.85 11.83
CA CYS A 171 -7.97 -10.62 11.88
C CYS A 171 -7.48 -10.61 13.33
N THR A 172 -6.60 -11.53 13.70
CA THR A 172 -6.23 -11.75 15.12
C THR A 172 -4.75 -12.05 15.33
N ASN A 173 -4.33 -12.03 16.61
CA ASN A 173 -3.04 -12.53 17.08
C ASN A 173 -1.81 -11.79 16.49
N GLY A 174 -1.89 -10.48 16.32
CA GLY A 174 -0.77 -9.65 15.84
C GLY A 174 -0.60 -9.68 14.32
N ALA A 175 -1.66 -10.01 13.57
CA ALA A 175 -1.66 -9.95 12.12
C ALA A 175 -1.47 -8.52 11.61
N LYS A 176 -0.86 -8.36 10.43
CA LYS A 176 -0.50 -7.07 9.82
C LYS A 176 -0.85 -7.06 8.33
N ILE A 177 -1.56 -6.03 7.91
CA ILE A 177 -1.92 -5.76 6.52
C ILE A 177 -1.20 -4.48 6.08
N GLY A 178 -0.35 -4.57 5.06
CA GLY A 178 0.45 -3.46 4.58
C GLY A 178 -0.32 -2.37 3.81
N GLY A 179 -1.53 -2.68 3.33
CA GLY A 179 -2.38 -1.78 2.56
C GLY A 179 -3.78 -1.71 3.15
N ASP A 180 -4.79 -1.63 2.29
CA ASP A 180 -6.18 -1.52 2.70
C ASP A 180 -6.83 -2.89 2.95
N LEU A 181 -7.83 -2.93 3.81
CA LEU A 181 -8.74 -4.07 3.95
C LEU A 181 -10.12 -3.67 3.41
N VAL A 182 -10.54 -4.27 2.30
CA VAL A 182 -11.81 -3.92 1.63
C VAL A 182 -12.72 -5.15 1.54
N LEU A 183 -13.93 -5.08 2.11
CA LEU A 183 -14.90 -6.17 2.14
C LEU A 183 -16.21 -5.76 1.45
N GLY A 184 -16.46 -6.30 0.26
CA GLY A 184 -17.61 -5.97 -0.60
C GLY A 184 -18.97 -6.38 0.01
N ASP A 185 -19.05 -7.57 0.58
CA ASP A 185 -20.22 -8.11 1.29
C ASP A 185 -19.77 -8.87 2.54
N GLY A 186 -19.39 -8.12 3.58
CA GLY A 186 -18.76 -8.71 4.76
C GLY A 186 -18.53 -7.74 5.91
N SER A 187 -18.33 -8.33 7.08
CA SER A 187 -17.98 -7.66 8.33
C SER A 187 -16.50 -7.90 8.66
N ALA A 188 -15.87 -6.97 9.35
CA ALA A 188 -14.50 -7.13 9.83
C ALA A 188 -14.46 -7.21 11.36
N LYS A 189 -13.74 -8.21 11.89
CA LYS A 189 -13.40 -8.31 13.32
C LYS A 189 -11.89 -8.25 13.47
N LEU A 190 -11.35 -7.15 13.97
CA LEU A 190 -9.92 -6.90 14.14
C LEU A 190 -9.58 -6.94 15.63
N ASP A 191 -8.78 -7.91 16.08
CA ASP A 191 -8.34 -8.03 17.47
C ASP A 191 -6.83 -8.24 17.55
N MET A 192 -6.08 -7.21 17.94
CA MET A 192 -4.62 -7.17 17.79
C MET A 192 -4.22 -7.34 16.31
N CYS A 193 -4.83 -6.56 15.42
CA CYS A 193 -4.53 -6.58 14.00
C CYS A 193 -4.24 -5.17 13.48
N ASP A 194 -3.09 -4.99 12.83
CA ASP A 194 -2.68 -3.70 12.28
C ASP A 194 -2.97 -3.63 10.78
N VAL A 195 -3.55 -2.53 10.32
CA VAL A 195 -3.78 -2.23 8.91
C VAL A 195 -3.12 -0.89 8.62
N ALA A 196 -2.09 -0.88 7.77
CA ALA A 196 -1.37 0.35 7.48
C ALA A 196 -2.17 1.33 6.60
N GLY A 197 -3.12 0.83 5.81
CA GLY A 197 -4.06 1.63 5.01
C GLY A 197 -5.40 1.88 5.73
N SER A 198 -6.46 1.91 4.92
CA SER A 198 -7.84 2.07 5.37
C SER A 198 -8.56 0.73 5.53
N VAL A 199 -9.61 0.70 6.35
CA VAL A 199 -10.57 -0.40 6.44
C VAL A 199 -11.90 0.04 5.86
N HIS A 200 -12.41 -0.67 4.85
CA HIS A 200 -13.68 -0.34 4.19
C HIS A 200 -14.57 -1.59 4.07
N VAL A 201 -15.68 -1.61 4.80
CA VAL A 201 -16.57 -2.77 4.87
C VAL A 201 -18.03 -2.40 4.61
N SER A 202 -18.77 -3.30 3.98
CA SER A 202 -20.21 -3.10 3.70
C SER A 202 -21.14 -3.44 4.86
N LYS A 203 -20.65 -4.16 5.88
CA LYS A 203 -21.39 -4.46 7.12
C LYS A 203 -20.71 -3.80 8.32
N ASP A 204 -20.57 -4.54 9.42
CA ASP A 204 -20.05 -4.03 10.68
C ASP A 204 -18.53 -4.16 10.75
N VAL A 205 -17.90 -3.26 11.51
CA VAL A 205 -16.50 -3.39 11.91
C VAL A 205 -16.41 -3.42 13.43
N THR A 206 -15.75 -4.43 13.98
CA THR A 206 -15.43 -4.54 15.41
C THR A 206 -13.91 -4.54 15.57
N MET A 207 -13.38 -3.64 16.39
CA MET A 207 -11.94 -3.46 16.58
C MET A 207 -11.57 -3.49 18.06
N ASN A 208 -10.51 -4.23 18.39
CA ASN A 208 -9.90 -4.29 19.71
C ASN A 208 -8.37 -4.29 19.59
N LYS A 209 -7.68 -3.36 20.27
CA LYS A 209 -6.20 -3.33 20.31
C LYS A 209 -5.53 -3.32 18.92
N SER A 210 -6.17 -2.69 17.94
CA SER A 210 -5.75 -2.63 16.55
C SER A 210 -5.24 -1.24 16.18
N ASN A 211 -4.31 -1.14 15.23
CA ASN A 211 -3.86 0.14 14.68
C ASN A 211 -4.22 0.25 13.20
N ILE A 212 -4.96 1.30 12.83
CA ILE A 212 -5.32 1.62 11.44
C ILE A 212 -4.61 2.90 11.04
N GLY A 213 -3.86 2.87 9.94
CA GLY A 213 -3.04 4.00 9.53
C GLY A 213 -3.83 5.18 8.95
N VAL A 214 -4.98 4.91 8.34
CA VAL A 214 -5.81 5.91 7.66
C VAL A 214 -7.26 5.84 8.18
N ASP A 215 -8.26 5.61 7.31
CA ASP A 215 -9.68 5.74 7.66
C ASP A 215 -10.32 4.37 7.96
N VAL A 216 -11.42 4.41 8.72
CA VAL A 216 -12.33 3.27 8.90
C VAL A 216 -13.71 3.66 8.38
N THR A 217 -14.19 2.96 7.36
CA THR A 217 -15.52 3.14 6.76
C THR A 217 -16.32 1.85 6.88
N ALA A 218 -17.47 1.90 7.55
CA ALA A 218 -18.37 0.77 7.70
C ALA A 218 -19.80 1.19 7.33
N HIS A 219 -20.45 0.52 6.38
CA HIS A 219 -21.86 0.82 6.10
C HIS A 219 -22.81 0.34 7.22
N GLY A 220 -22.36 -0.63 8.02
CA GLY A 220 -22.99 -1.01 9.29
C GLY A 220 -22.44 -0.23 10.49
N LEU A 221 -22.37 -0.88 11.64
CA LEU A 221 -21.87 -0.32 12.90
C LEU A 221 -20.33 -0.40 12.99
N ALA A 222 -19.70 0.66 13.49
CA ALA A 222 -18.30 0.63 13.90
C ALA A 222 -18.17 0.59 15.43
N THR A 223 -17.62 -0.52 15.96
CA THR A 223 -17.34 -0.70 17.39
C THR A 223 -15.83 -0.72 17.60
N ILE A 224 -15.29 0.29 18.29
CA ILE A 224 -13.84 0.49 18.42
C ILE A 224 -13.46 0.53 19.90
N THR A 225 -12.59 -0.37 20.32
CA THR A 225 -12.12 -0.49 21.72
C THR A 225 -10.59 -0.55 21.75
N ASN A 226 -9.93 0.26 22.58
CA ASN A 226 -8.47 0.22 22.76
C ASN A 226 -7.65 0.26 21.45
N SER A 227 -8.18 0.84 20.38
CA SER A 227 -7.56 0.87 19.05
C SER A 227 -7.18 2.30 18.68
N VAL A 228 -6.21 2.43 17.78
CA VAL A 228 -5.77 3.73 17.24
C VAL A 228 -6.13 3.79 15.76
N ILE A 229 -6.68 4.92 15.33
CA ILE A 229 -7.04 5.17 13.93
C ILE A 229 -6.40 6.50 13.55
N GLY A 230 -5.61 6.50 12.48
CA GLY A 230 -4.86 7.67 12.03
C GLY A 230 -5.73 8.74 11.36
N GLY A 231 -6.84 8.33 10.76
CA GLY A 231 -7.81 9.19 10.09
C GLY A 231 -9.19 9.19 10.76
N THR A 232 -10.23 9.14 9.95
CA THR A 232 -11.63 9.31 10.34
C THR A 232 -12.38 7.98 10.45
N VAL A 233 -13.44 7.97 11.25
CA VAL A 233 -14.38 6.84 11.37
C VAL A 233 -15.71 7.26 10.80
N THR A 234 -16.11 6.64 9.70
CA THR A 234 -17.42 6.82 9.08
C THR A 234 -18.23 5.53 9.25
N SER A 235 -19.41 5.63 9.86
CA SER A 235 -20.28 4.46 10.07
C SER A 235 -21.76 4.72 9.78
N GLY A 236 -22.50 3.66 9.48
CA GLY A 236 -23.94 3.69 9.21
C GLY A 236 -24.30 3.87 7.74
N PRO A 237 -25.61 4.00 7.42
CA PRO A 237 -26.13 3.91 6.06
C PRO A 237 -25.72 5.06 5.13
N ALA A 238 -25.08 6.10 5.67
CA ALA A 238 -24.51 7.20 4.86
C ALA A 238 -23.08 6.92 4.40
N ALA A 239 -22.39 5.93 4.98
CA ALA A 239 -21.06 5.52 4.54
C ALA A 239 -21.16 4.88 3.15
N ALA A 240 -20.26 5.24 2.23
CA ALA A 240 -20.26 4.64 0.90
C ALA A 240 -20.02 3.13 0.98
N LEU A 241 -20.66 2.35 0.10
CA LEU A 241 -20.36 0.92 -0.02
C LEU A 241 -18.98 0.72 -0.66
N PRO A 242 -18.19 -0.27 -0.21
CA PRO A 242 -16.93 -0.62 -0.84
C PRO A 242 -17.15 -1.20 -2.24
N VAL A 243 -16.27 -0.82 -3.17
CA VAL A 243 -16.24 -1.39 -4.52
C VAL A 243 -15.15 -2.45 -4.57
N VAL A 244 -15.55 -3.70 -4.77
CA VAL A 244 -14.64 -4.83 -5.01
C VAL A 244 -14.87 -5.33 -6.44
N PRO A 245 -13.83 -5.55 -7.27
CA PRO A 245 -14.00 -6.08 -8.63
C PRO A 245 -14.81 -7.37 -8.68
N ASN A 246 -15.50 -7.60 -9.80
CA ASN A 246 -16.12 -8.90 -10.08
C ASN A 246 -15.04 -9.97 -10.33
N TRP A 247 -15.44 -11.24 -10.22
CA TRP A 247 -14.56 -12.35 -10.58
C TRP A 247 -14.21 -12.32 -12.07
N VAL A 248 -13.00 -12.74 -12.40
CA VAL A 248 -12.48 -12.82 -13.77
C VAL A 248 -12.10 -14.27 -14.05
N ASP A 249 -12.76 -14.85 -15.06
CA ASP A 249 -12.51 -16.23 -15.46
C ASP A 249 -11.20 -16.33 -16.26
N VAL A 250 -10.24 -17.06 -15.71
CA VAL A 250 -9.02 -17.45 -16.42
C VAL A 250 -9.13 -18.91 -16.84
N ASN A 251 -9.48 -19.10 -18.10
CA ASN A 251 -9.53 -20.41 -18.72
C ASN A 251 -8.16 -20.83 -19.25
N TYR A 252 -8.07 -22.09 -19.67
CA TYR A 252 -6.93 -22.67 -20.35
C TYR A 252 -7.16 -22.70 -21.87
N SER A 253 -6.34 -21.95 -22.62
CA SER A 253 -6.30 -22.00 -24.08
C SER A 253 -4.86 -22.00 -24.57
N GLN A 254 -4.41 -23.10 -25.17
CA GLN A 254 -3.06 -23.21 -25.73
C GLN A 254 -2.80 -22.17 -26.83
N ALA A 255 -3.81 -21.89 -27.66
CA ALA A 255 -3.68 -20.94 -28.77
C ALA A 255 -3.46 -19.50 -28.27
N GLU A 256 -4.13 -19.11 -27.19
CA GLU A 256 -3.98 -17.78 -26.59
C GLU A 256 -2.57 -17.58 -26.02
N TRP A 257 -2.04 -18.56 -25.30
CA TRP A 257 -0.68 -18.49 -24.76
C TRP A 257 0.38 -18.38 -25.87
N ILE A 258 0.22 -19.13 -26.96
CA ILE A 258 1.12 -19.04 -28.11
C ILE A 258 1.00 -17.65 -28.78
N ALA A 259 -0.21 -17.11 -28.91
CA ALA A 259 -0.44 -15.77 -29.47
C ALA A 259 0.18 -14.66 -28.60
N GLN A 260 0.27 -14.87 -27.29
CA GLN A 260 0.98 -14.00 -26.35
C GLN A 260 2.51 -14.18 -26.38
N GLY A 261 3.04 -15.05 -27.25
CA GLY A 261 4.48 -15.26 -27.41
C GLY A 261 5.09 -16.29 -26.45
N TYR A 262 4.27 -17.10 -25.78
CA TYR A 262 4.78 -18.20 -24.96
C TYR A 262 5.05 -19.46 -25.79
N ASN A 263 6.15 -20.13 -25.48
CA ASN A 263 6.35 -21.53 -25.83
C ASN A 263 5.41 -22.40 -25.00
N PHE A 264 4.92 -23.49 -25.60
CA PHE A 264 4.03 -24.41 -24.92
C PHE A 264 4.67 -25.79 -24.82
N VAL A 265 4.86 -26.29 -23.60
CA VAL A 265 5.49 -27.59 -23.34
C VAL A 265 4.57 -28.45 -22.48
N SER A 266 4.44 -29.72 -22.84
CA SER A 266 3.74 -30.71 -22.01
C SER A 266 4.70 -31.23 -20.94
N TRP A 267 4.22 -31.32 -19.70
CA TRP A 267 5.00 -31.90 -18.61
C TRP A 267 5.30 -33.38 -18.87
N THR A 268 6.57 -33.76 -18.77
CA THR A 268 7.03 -35.13 -19.00
C THR A 268 7.37 -35.89 -17.73
N GLY A 269 7.59 -35.17 -16.62
CA GLY A 269 7.95 -35.73 -15.31
C GLY A 269 6.78 -36.38 -14.55
N PRO A 270 7.02 -36.81 -13.30
CA PRO A 270 5.97 -37.32 -12.42
C PRO A 270 5.04 -36.19 -11.93
N CYS A 271 3.83 -36.53 -11.53
CA CYS A 271 2.91 -35.59 -10.86
C CYS A 271 3.33 -35.31 -9.41
N ALA A 272 3.96 -36.29 -8.76
CA ALA A 272 4.60 -36.12 -7.46
C ALA A 272 6.09 -35.85 -7.66
N ILE A 273 6.45 -34.57 -7.67
CA ILE A 273 7.79 -34.07 -7.95
C ILE A 273 8.63 -34.17 -6.66
N LYS A 274 9.83 -34.73 -6.80
CA LYS A 274 10.80 -34.94 -5.73
C LYS A 274 12.14 -34.31 -6.09
N LYS A 275 12.99 -34.15 -5.09
CA LYS A 275 14.40 -33.79 -5.30
C LYS A 275 15.06 -34.74 -6.30
N GLY A 276 15.81 -34.18 -7.25
CA GLY A 276 16.52 -34.90 -8.30
C GLY A 276 15.68 -35.23 -9.53
N ASP A 277 14.41 -34.82 -9.59
CA ASP A 277 13.59 -35.03 -10.79
C ASP A 277 14.13 -34.21 -11.97
N VAL A 278 14.61 -34.93 -12.99
CA VAL A 278 15.27 -34.36 -14.17
C VAL A 278 14.37 -33.31 -14.85
N ALA A 279 13.10 -33.65 -15.09
CA ALA A 279 12.13 -32.74 -15.70
C ALA A 279 11.92 -31.44 -14.92
N TRP A 280 12.04 -31.48 -13.58
CA TRP A 280 11.96 -30.28 -12.74
C TRP A 280 13.23 -29.44 -12.83
N THR A 281 14.39 -30.09 -12.79
CA THR A 281 15.69 -29.38 -12.91
C THR A 281 15.93 -28.80 -14.30
N ASP A 282 15.33 -29.39 -15.33
CA ASP A 282 15.45 -28.95 -16.74
C ASP A 282 14.69 -27.65 -17.03
N LEU A 283 13.78 -27.23 -16.15
CA LEU A 283 13.08 -25.94 -16.26
C LEU A 283 14.05 -24.75 -16.36
N LYS A 284 15.23 -24.86 -15.75
CA LYS A 284 16.30 -23.84 -15.85
C LYS A 284 16.81 -23.66 -17.28
N GLY A 285 16.64 -24.65 -18.16
CA GLY A 285 17.08 -24.62 -19.54
C GLY A 285 16.21 -23.76 -20.45
N TYR A 286 15.00 -23.37 -20.03
CA TYR A 286 14.11 -22.54 -20.84
C TYR A 286 14.59 -21.10 -20.91
N THR A 287 14.70 -20.59 -22.14
CA THR A 287 15.19 -19.22 -22.44
C THR A 287 14.11 -18.30 -23.01
N HIS A 288 12.93 -18.84 -23.33
CA HIS A 288 11.77 -18.09 -23.82
C HIS A 288 10.57 -18.31 -22.90
N PRO A 289 9.68 -17.31 -22.73
CA PRO A 289 8.52 -17.46 -21.84
C PRO A 289 7.78 -18.75 -22.16
N THR A 290 7.52 -19.58 -21.14
CA THR A 290 7.06 -20.96 -21.38
C THR A 290 5.89 -21.33 -20.47
N VAL A 291 4.85 -21.90 -21.06
CA VAL A 291 3.76 -22.57 -20.36
C VAL A 291 4.08 -24.05 -20.23
N VAL A 292 4.14 -24.55 -19.01
CA VAL A 292 4.32 -25.96 -18.66
C VAL A 292 2.97 -26.55 -18.28
N ASN A 293 2.46 -27.44 -19.13
CA ASN A 293 1.13 -28.01 -19.00
C ASN A 293 1.15 -29.38 -18.32
N PHE A 294 0.55 -29.47 -17.14
CA PHE A 294 0.36 -30.71 -16.40
C PHE A 294 -0.99 -31.38 -16.68
N LEU A 295 -1.95 -30.72 -17.34
CA LEU A 295 -3.31 -31.22 -17.51
C LEU A 295 -3.36 -32.57 -18.24
N THR A 296 -2.44 -32.80 -19.18
CA THR A 296 -2.36 -34.05 -19.95
C THR A 296 -1.68 -35.17 -19.17
N LYS A 297 -0.63 -34.85 -18.40
CA LYS A 297 0.17 -35.83 -17.65
C LYS A 297 -0.45 -36.18 -16.29
N CYS A 298 -1.15 -35.23 -15.68
CA CYS A 298 -1.75 -35.30 -14.35
C CYS A 298 -3.24 -34.94 -14.40
N PRO A 299 -4.07 -35.67 -15.17
CA PRO A 299 -5.46 -35.31 -15.40
C PRO A 299 -6.35 -35.50 -14.15
N THR A 300 -6.06 -36.50 -13.33
CA THR A 300 -6.83 -36.87 -12.12
C THR A 300 -5.97 -36.96 -10.86
N THR A 301 -4.75 -36.42 -10.92
CA THR A 301 -3.76 -36.48 -9.84
C THR A 301 -3.26 -35.06 -9.58
N ALA A 302 -3.20 -34.66 -8.31
CA ALA A 302 -2.64 -33.37 -7.94
C ALA A 302 -1.15 -33.31 -8.28
N VAL A 303 -0.68 -32.13 -8.67
CA VAL A 303 0.76 -31.87 -8.81
C VAL A 303 1.31 -31.54 -7.44
N THR A 304 2.21 -32.37 -6.93
CA THR A 304 2.73 -32.24 -5.56
C THR A 304 4.24 -32.07 -5.53
N THR A 305 4.78 -31.32 -4.58
CA THR A 305 6.22 -31.29 -4.29
C THR A 305 6.52 -31.88 -2.92
N SER A 306 7.73 -32.39 -2.71
CA SER A 306 8.17 -32.95 -1.43
C SER A 306 8.78 -31.92 -0.48
N ASN A 307 8.99 -32.31 0.78
CA ASN A 307 9.67 -31.51 1.81
C ASN A 307 11.15 -31.21 1.53
N ALA A 308 11.72 -31.79 0.48
CA ALA A 308 13.05 -31.50 -0.04
C ALA A 308 12.92 -31.29 -1.55
N MET A 309 13.18 -30.08 -2.03
CA MET A 309 13.13 -29.73 -3.46
C MET A 309 14.42 -29.07 -3.90
N ASP A 310 14.75 -29.26 -5.18
CA ASP A 310 15.83 -28.49 -5.81
C ASP A 310 15.35 -27.08 -6.14
N THR A 311 16.25 -26.10 -5.95
CA THR A 311 16.03 -24.74 -6.39
C THR A 311 16.16 -24.63 -7.90
N VAL A 312 15.16 -24.06 -8.56
CA VAL A 312 15.18 -23.82 -10.01
C VAL A 312 15.56 -22.37 -10.28
N ALA A 313 16.69 -22.16 -10.96
CA ALA A 313 17.13 -20.85 -11.42
C ALA A 313 16.47 -20.52 -12.76
N LEU A 314 15.51 -19.60 -12.75
CA LEU A 314 14.73 -19.21 -13.93
C LEU A 314 15.53 -18.29 -14.84
N ASN A 315 15.62 -18.66 -16.12
CA ASN A 315 16.17 -17.82 -17.19
C ASN A 315 15.07 -17.09 -17.99
N THR A 316 13.80 -17.41 -17.74
CA THR A 316 12.64 -16.83 -18.41
C THR A 316 11.38 -16.93 -17.54
N ASN A 317 10.27 -16.33 -17.98
CA ASN A 317 8.99 -16.38 -17.25
C ASN A 317 8.32 -17.74 -17.47
N LEU A 318 7.73 -18.31 -16.41
CA LEU A 318 7.06 -19.60 -16.49
C LEU A 318 5.60 -19.53 -16.00
N VAL A 319 4.73 -20.27 -16.69
CA VAL A 319 3.34 -20.48 -16.29
C VAL A 319 3.12 -21.98 -16.13
N PHE A 320 2.63 -22.40 -14.98
CA PHE A 320 2.27 -23.78 -14.68
C PHE A 320 0.77 -23.94 -14.66
N ILE A 321 0.25 -24.92 -15.42
CA ILE A 321 -1.19 -25.17 -15.51
C ILE A 321 -1.48 -26.61 -15.09
N ALA A 322 -2.34 -26.79 -14.08
CA ALA A 322 -2.77 -28.10 -13.59
C ALA A 322 -4.22 -28.06 -13.08
N ASN A 323 -4.78 -29.22 -12.73
CA ASN A 323 -6.10 -29.28 -12.09
C ASN A 323 -6.03 -29.09 -10.57
N GLN A 324 -4.85 -29.19 -9.94
CA GLN A 324 -4.64 -28.99 -8.49
C GLN A 324 -3.13 -28.92 -8.21
N PHE A 325 -2.72 -28.06 -7.27
CA PHE A 325 -1.34 -27.98 -6.79
C PHE A 325 -1.27 -28.17 -5.28
N THR A 326 -0.28 -28.94 -4.81
CA THR A 326 0.01 -29.08 -3.38
C THR A 326 1.51 -29.01 -3.18
N PHE A 327 1.97 -27.81 -2.83
CA PHE A 327 3.37 -27.53 -2.63
C PHE A 327 3.72 -27.68 -1.15
N ASP A 328 4.52 -28.70 -0.85
CA ASP A 328 5.14 -28.81 0.46
C ASP A 328 6.26 -27.77 0.56
N LYS A 329 7.27 -27.92 -0.30
CA LYS A 329 8.30 -26.91 -0.52
C LYS A 329 8.45 -26.56 -2.00
N ILE A 330 8.77 -25.31 -2.31
CA ILE A 330 9.04 -24.88 -3.68
C ILE A 330 10.01 -23.69 -3.69
N TYR A 331 11.01 -23.73 -4.57
CA TYR A 331 12.12 -22.77 -4.57
C TYR A 331 12.46 -22.31 -5.98
N PHE A 332 12.38 -21.00 -6.20
CA PHE A 332 12.79 -20.36 -7.46
C PHE A 332 13.70 -19.17 -7.21
N THR A 333 14.70 -19.00 -8.06
CA THR A 333 15.60 -17.86 -8.07
C THR A 333 15.82 -17.35 -9.49
N SER A 334 16.27 -16.11 -9.64
CA SER A 334 16.76 -15.61 -10.93
C SER A 334 17.77 -14.49 -10.71
N ALA A 335 18.65 -14.27 -11.70
CA ALA A 335 19.60 -13.15 -11.70
C ALA A 335 18.94 -11.81 -12.06
N VAL A 336 17.76 -11.83 -12.69
CA VAL A 336 16.98 -10.66 -13.10
C VAL A 336 15.52 -10.87 -12.73
N ASP A 337 14.70 -9.82 -12.80
CA ASP A 337 13.28 -9.93 -12.48
C ASP A 337 12.56 -10.91 -13.42
N ARG A 338 11.85 -11.87 -12.83
CA ARG A 338 11.08 -12.91 -13.53
C ARG A 338 9.71 -13.10 -12.90
N GLN A 339 8.79 -13.55 -13.74
CA GLN A 339 7.43 -13.87 -13.36
C GLN A 339 7.18 -15.36 -13.38
N LEU A 340 6.39 -15.80 -12.42
CA LEU A 340 5.93 -17.16 -12.25
C LEU A 340 4.41 -17.15 -12.08
N ALA A 341 3.69 -18.08 -12.69
CA ALA A 341 2.26 -18.24 -12.44
C ALA A 341 1.89 -19.70 -12.21
N PHE A 342 1.03 -19.95 -11.22
CA PHE A 342 0.37 -21.24 -10.98
C PHE A 342 -1.12 -21.06 -11.19
N ILE A 343 -1.65 -21.72 -12.21
CA ILE A 343 -3.02 -21.55 -12.65
C ILE A 343 -3.74 -22.90 -12.57
N VAL A 344 -4.79 -22.93 -11.76
CA VAL A 344 -5.87 -23.91 -11.90
C VAL A 344 -6.98 -23.22 -12.68
N PRO A 345 -7.24 -23.61 -13.94
CA PRO A 345 -8.16 -22.87 -14.80
C PRO A 345 -9.60 -22.89 -14.30
N ASP A 346 -10.31 -21.78 -14.47
CA ASP A 346 -11.77 -21.76 -14.48
C ASP A 346 -12.27 -22.14 -15.88
N LYS A 347 -12.96 -23.27 -15.96
CA LYS A 347 -13.39 -23.84 -17.24
C LYS A 347 -14.76 -23.30 -17.68
N VAL A 348 -15.43 -22.53 -16.83
CA VAL A 348 -16.75 -21.98 -17.10
C VAL A 348 -16.64 -20.46 -17.12
N ALA A 349 -16.93 -19.86 -18.27
CA ALA A 349 -16.90 -18.40 -18.42
C ALA A 349 -18.25 -17.80 -17.97
N ASP A 350 -18.45 -17.66 -16.66
CA ASP A 350 -19.69 -17.16 -16.06
C ASP A 350 -19.50 -15.93 -15.14
N GLY A 351 -18.28 -15.45 -14.99
CA GLY A 351 -17.94 -14.32 -14.12
C GLY A 351 -18.07 -14.67 -12.63
N THR A 352 -17.97 -15.94 -12.27
CA THR A 352 -17.99 -16.46 -10.90
C THR A 352 -16.93 -17.55 -10.73
N PRO A 353 -16.38 -17.75 -9.52
CA PRO A 353 -15.36 -18.78 -9.30
C PRO A 353 -15.97 -20.19 -9.37
N THR A 354 -16.05 -20.76 -10.57
CA THR A 354 -16.69 -22.05 -10.79
C THR A 354 -15.71 -23.20 -10.58
N CYS A 355 -15.70 -23.70 -9.34
CA CYS A 355 -14.84 -24.79 -8.92
C CYS A 355 -15.38 -26.17 -9.35
N THR A 356 -14.98 -26.65 -10.53
CA THR A 356 -15.34 -27.99 -11.04
C THR A 356 -14.11 -28.83 -11.41
N PRO A 357 -13.30 -29.25 -10.44
CA PRO A 357 -12.14 -30.11 -10.69
C PRO A 357 -12.57 -31.54 -11.11
N PRO A 358 -11.70 -32.29 -11.81
CA PRO A 358 -11.93 -33.71 -12.10
C PRO A 358 -12.15 -34.54 -10.82
N ALA A 359 -12.84 -35.67 -10.95
CA ALA A 359 -13.12 -36.57 -9.83
C ALA A 359 -11.83 -36.98 -9.09
N GLY A 360 -11.85 -36.88 -7.76
CA GLY A 360 -10.70 -37.16 -6.89
C GLY A 360 -9.80 -35.95 -6.60
N LEU A 361 -10.05 -34.81 -7.23
CA LEU A 361 -9.37 -33.53 -6.98
C LEU A 361 -10.35 -32.50 -6.40
N ASN A 362 -9.79 -31.47 -5.77
CA ASN A 362 -10.55 -30.35 -5.19
C ASN A 362 -10.19 -28.98 -5.81
N GLY A 363 -9.27 -28.95 -6.78
CA GLY A 363 -8.88 -27.72 -7.48
C GLY A 363 -8.02 -26.76 -6.67
N GLU A 364 -7.66 -27.14 -5.45
CA GLU A 364 -6.96 -26.27 -4.51
C GLU A 364 -5.52 -26.00 -4.92
N ILE A 365 -5.01 -24.83 -4.52
CA ILE A 365 -3.58 -24.54 -4.50
C ILE A 365 -3.15 -24.44 -3.04
N ARG A 366 -2.41 -25.44 -2.56
CA ARG A 366 -1.88 -25.47 -1.20
C ARG A 366 -0.40 -25.09 -1.16
N LEU A 367 -0.05 -24.15 -0.29
CA LEU A 367 1.31 -23.74 0.07
C LEU A 367 1.54 -24.10 1.55
N THR A 368 2.04 -25.30 1.84
CA THR A 368 1.94 -25.87 3.20
C THR A 368 3.15 -25.62 4.09
N SER A 369 4.37 -25.65 3.57
CA SER A 369 5.57 -25.50 4.43
C SER A 369 6.45 -24.32 4.04
N GLU A 370 6.99 -24.28 2.82
CA GLU A 370 7.88 -23.19 2.39
C GLU A 370 7.70 -22.90 0.90
N ALA A 371 7.35 -21.67 0.56
CA ALA A 371 7.30 -21.20 -0.82
C ALA A 371 8.29 -20.05 -1.02
N ASP A 372 9.57 -20.30 -0.76
CA ASP A 372 10.60 -19.26 -0.78
C ASP A 372 10.99 -18.89 -2.21
N PHE A 373 10.61 -17.68 -2.61
CA PHE A 373 10.99 -17.08 -3.88
C PHE A 373 12.10 -16.04 -3.67
N GLY A 374 13.12 -16.10 -4.53
CA GLY A 374 14.17 -15.08 -4.55
C GLY A 374 13.59 -13.67 -4.75
N THR A 375 14.34 -12.64 -4.35
CA THR A 375 13.89 -11.24 -4.40
C THR A 375 13.56 -10.71 -5.80
N THR A 376 14.02 -11.39 -6.84
CA THR A 376 13.77 -11.11 -8.26
C THR A 376 12.64 -11.97 -8.85
N ILE A 377 12.08 -12.91 -8.08
CA ILE A 377 10.95 -13.73 -8.52
C ILE A 377 9.66 -13.13 -8.01
N SER A 378 8.68 -13.04 -8.89
CA SER A 378 7.33 -12.57 -8.57
C SER A 378 6.32 -13.60 -9.05
N ALA A 379 5.50 -14.11 -8.13
CA ALA A 379 4.61 -15.24 -8.39
C ALA A 379 3.12 -14.85 -8.38
N MET A 380 2.34 -15.47 -9.25
CA MET A 380 0.89 -15.36 -9.29
C MET A 380 0.26 -16.72 -8.99
N VAL A 381 -0.73 -16.74 -8.11
CA VAL A 381 -1.57 -17.91 -7.85
C VAL A 381 -3.00 -17.59 -8.27
N TYR A 382 -3.55 -18.42 -9.14
CA TYR A 382 -4.94 -18.32 -9.58
C TYR A 382 -5.65 -19.68 -9.46
N THR A 383 -6.82 -19.68 -8.82
CA THR A 383 -7.73 -20.82 -8.84
C THR A 383 -9.17 -20.37 -8.55
N PRO A 384 -10.19 -20.87 -9.28
CA PRO A 384 -11.60 -20.68 -8.89
C PRO A 384 -12.00 -21.49 -7.65
N CYS A 385 -11.11 -22.37 -7.19
CA CYS A 385 -11.30 -23.13 -5.96
C CYS A 385 -10.58 -22.42 -4.80
N LYS A 386 -10.10 -23.20 -3.84
CA LYS A 386 -9.45 -22.70 -2.64
C LYS A 386 -7.95 -22.45 -2.83
N VAL A 387 -7.43 -21.39 -2.24
CA VAL A 387 -6.01 -21.20 -1.95
C VAL A 387 -5.81 -21.33 -0.45
N TYR A 388 -4.87 -22.18 -0.05
CA TYR A 388 -4.45 -22.32 1.34
C TYR A 388 -2.95 -22.00 1.46
N SER A 389 -2.59 -21.06 2.34
CA SER A 389 -1.19 -20.70 2.61
C SER A 389 -0.92 -20.72 4.10
N ASP A 390 0.02 -21.53 4.57
CA ASP A 390 0.29 -21.71 6.02
C ASP A 390 1.54 -20.97 6.51
N ARG A 391 2.51 -20.73 5.62
CA ARG A 391 3.88 -20.33 6.00
C ARG A 391 4.47 -19.26 5.10
N ASN A 392 5.75 -18.98 5.33
CA ASN A 392 6.48 -17.85 4.80
C ASN A 392 6.95 -18.06 3.35
N GLY A 393 7.44 -16.97 2.76
CA GLY A 393 8.28 -17.00 1.57
C GLY A 393 7.57 -16.60 0.29
N PHE A 394 6.24 -16.66 0.27
CA PHE A 394 5.49 -16.34 -0.94
C PHE A 394 5.64 -14.86 -1.27
N ARG A 395 6.14 -14.60 -2.47
CA ARG A 395 6.36 -13.27 -3.02
C ARG A 395 5.54 -13.07 -4.29
N GLY A 396 4.50 -12.23 -4.25
CA GLY A 396 3.65 -11.94 -5.40
C GLY A 396 2.18 -11.72 -5.06
N GLN A 397 1.29 -12.32 -5.84
CA GLN A 397 -0.17 -12.10 -5.81
C GLN A 397 -0.96 -13.41 -5.70
N ILE A 398 -2.08 -13.34 -4.99
CA ILE A 398 -3.04 -14.44 -4.84
C ILE A 398 -4.43 -14.00 -5.30
N TYR A 399 -5.04 -14.78 -6.20
CA TYR A 399 -6.39 -14.58 -6.70
C TYR A 399 -7.15 -15.92 -6.60
N GLY A 400 -8.07 -16.01 -5.63
CA GLY A 400 -8.71 -17.27 -5.26
C GLY A 400 -10.22 -17.16 -5.14
N GLY A 401 -10.94 -18.22 -5.53
CA GLY A 401 -12.37 -18.36 -5.27
C GLY A 401 -12.68 -18.43 -3.77
N GLU A 402 -11.87 -19.22 -3.05
CA GLU A 402 -11.79 -19.21 -1.58
C GLU A 402 -10.34 -18.98 -1.14
N ILE A 403 -10.12 -18.20 -0.09
CA ILE A 403 -8.78 -18.04 0.50
C ILE A 403 -8.80 -18.35 1.99
N GLU A 404 -7.81 -19.12 2.43
CA GLU A 404 -7.52 -19.39 3.84
C GLU A 404 -6.02 -19.22 4.12
N PHE A 405 -5.70 -18.57 5.23
CA PHE A 405 -4.34 -18.43 5.74
C PHE A 405 -4.20 -19.19 7.05
N GLY A 406 -3.18 -20.03 7.14
CA GLY A 406 -2.78 -20.72 8.36
C GLY A 406 -2.03 -19.81 9.33
N GLU A 407 -1.50 -20.39 10.42
CA GLU A 407 -1.09 -19.63 11.61
C GLU A 407 0.20 -18.82 11.45
N GLN A 408 0.93 -18.94 10.33
CA GLN A 408 2.20 -18.25 10.11
C GLN A 408 2.38 -17.77 8.68
N ALA A 409 1.30 -17.55 7.93
CA ALA A 409 1.40 -17.12 6.54
C ALA A 409 2.05 -15.72 6.43
N GLN A 410 3.10 -15.62 5.62
CA GLN A 410 3.74 -14.34 5.30
C GLN A 410 3.78 -14.14 3.79
N LEU A 411 3.23 -13.01 3.36
CA LEU A 411 3.13 -12.62 1.97
C LEU A 411 3.93 -11.33 1.75
N SER A 412 4.86 -11.38 0.81
CA SER A 412 5.54 -10.19 0.28
C SER A 412 4.88 -9.81 -1.04
N PHE A 413 4.11 -8.74 -1.05
CA PHE A 413 3.42 -8.35 -2.27
C PHE A 413 4.40 -7.79 -3.32
N VAL A 414 4.17 -8.22 -4.55
CA VAL A 414 4.78 -7.68 -5.77
C VAL A 414 3.74 -7.76 -6.86
N PRO A 415 3.55 -6.70 -7.67
CA PRO A 415 2.60 -6.77 -8.75
C PRO A 415 3.04 -7.74 -9.85
N VAL A 416 2.18 -8.72 -10.21
CA VAL A 416 2.47 -9.73 -11.25
C VAL A 416 1.37 -9.80 -12.29
N GLY A 417 0.12 -10.03 -11.87
CA GLY A 417 -1.01 -10.31 -12.73
C GLY A 417 -0.88 -11.62 -13.51
N ILE A 418 -1.76 -11.81 -14.49
CA ILE A 418 -1.72 -12.89 -15.47
C ILE A 418 -1.62 -12.24 -16.85
N ALA A 419 -0.67 -12.69 -17.67
CA ALA A 419 -0.46 -12.09 -18.99
C ALA A 419 -1.74 -12.16 -19.84
N GLY A 420 -2.13 -11.02 -20.40
CA GLY A 420 -3.32 -10.89 -21.25
C GLY A 420 -4.66 -10.89 -20.52
N VAL A 421 -4.68 -10.89 -19.18
CA VAL A 421 -5.91 -10.88 -18.37
C VAL A 421 -5.98 -9.61 -17.53
N ASP A 422 -7.09 -8.89 -17.63
CA ASP A 422 -7.43 -7.79 -16.72
C ASP A 422 -8.14 -8.32 -15.48
N LEU A 423 -7.41 -8.44 -14.37
CA LEU A 423 -7.94 -8.89 -13.08
C LEU A 423 -8.58 -7.75 -12.26
N ALA A 424 -8.39 -6.50 -12.68
CA ALA A 424 -9.01 -5.34 -12.05
C ALA A 424 -10.47 -5.16 -12.48
N GLY A 425 -10.89 -5.82 -13.57
CA GLY A 425 -12.24 -5.70 -14.12
C GLY A 425 -12.58 -4.26 -14.50
N GLY A 426 -11.58 -3.48 -14.93
CA GLY A 426 -11.70 -2.04 -15.20
C GLY A 426 -11.90 -1.14 -13.96
N VAL A 427 -11.86 -1.68 -12.74
CA VAL A 427 -11.93 -0.85 -11.52
C VAL A 427 -10.60 -0.13 -11.36
N THR A 428 -10.66 1.19 -11.15
CA THR A 428 -9.50 2.01 -10.85
C THR A 428 -9.73 2.70 -9.52
N VAL A 429 -8.70 2.78 -8.67
CA VAL A 429 -8.75 3.65 -7.49
C VAL A 429 -8.17 5.00 -7.88
N SER A 430 -8.96 6.05 -7.68
CA SER A 430 -8.51 7.42 -7.91
C SER A 430 -7.50 7.78 -6.84
N LYS A 431 -6.21 7.83 -7.19
CA LYS A 431 -5.15 8.25 -6.28
C LYS A 431 -4.59 9.59 -6.71
N VAL A 432 -4.43 10.49 -5.73
CA VAL A 432 -3.63 11.70 -5.91
C VAL A 432 -2.16 11.29 -5.92
N THR A 433 -1.57 11.14 -7.11
CA THR A 433 -0.15 10.77 -7.29
C THR A 433 0.76 12.00 -7.40
N GLY A 434 0.20 13.17 -7.14
CA GLY A 434 0.84 14.47 -7.20
C GLY A 434 -0.23 15.54 -7.39
N ALA A 435 0.20 16.79 -7.49
CA ALA A 435 -0.70 17.89 -7.82
C ALA A 435 0.01 18.96 -8.62
N GLN A 436 -0.73 19.56 -9.53
CA GLN A 436 -0.36 20.85 -10.05
C GLN A 436 -0.90 21.91 -9.08
N LEU A 437 -0.01 22.46 -8.25
CA LEU A 437 -0.30 23.72 -7.56
C LEU A 437 -0.45 24.79 -8.65
N GLY A 438 -1.68 25.29 -8.80
CA GLY A 438 -2.02 26.32 -9.77
C GLY A 438 -1.62 27.72 -9.27
N ALA A 439 -2.39 28.75 -9.63
CA ALA A 439 -2.07 30.12 -9.26
C ALA A 439 -2.05 30.31 -7.73
N LEU A 440 -1.06 31.06 -7.25
CA LEU A 440 -1.06 31.61 -5.91
C LEU A 440 -2.23 32.59 -5.80
N THR A 441 -3.23 32.27 -4.97
CA THR A 441 -4.43 33.10 -4.82
C THR A 441 -4.24 34.14 -3.71
N SER A 442 -3.44 33.83 -2.70
CA SER A 442 -3.12 34.75 -1.60
C SER A 442 -1.78 34.38 -0.98
N ARG A 443 -0.97 35.39 -0.64
CA ARG A 443 0.19 35.23 0.24
C ARG A 443 0.24 36.42 1.19
N ARG A 444 0.32 36.14 2.48
CA ARG A 444 0.41 37.19 3.52
C ARG A 444 1.26 36.73 4.68
N GLN A 445 1.91 37.68 5.32
CA GLN A 445 2.51 37.48 6.62
C GLN A 445 1.43 37.68 7.70
N LEU A 446 1.29 36.73 8.62
CA LEU A 446 0.36 36.85 9.74
C LEU A 446 1.02 37.60 10.89
N ALA A 447 0.22 38.37 11.64
CA ALA A 447 0.67 39.02 12.85
C ALA A 447 0.69 37.99 14.00
N GLY A 448 1.84 37.80 14.64
CA GLY A 448 2.02 36.85 15.74
C GLY A 448 3.01 35.76 15.38
N GLY A 449 4.28 36.00 15.67
CA GLY A 449 5.19 34.96 16.07
C GLY A 449 5.47 35.23 17.54
N ASP A 450 4.96 34.38 18.43
CA ASP A 450 5.25 34.47 19.86
C ASP A 450 6.70 34.01 20.15
#